data_AF-A0A7S7NVZ6-F1
#
_entry.id   AF-A0A7S7NVZ6-F1
#
_cell.length_a   1.000
_cell.length_b   1.000
_cell.length_c   1.000
_cell.angle_alpha   90.00
_cell.angle_beta   90.00
_cell.angle_gamma   90.00
#
_symmetry.space_group_name_H-M   'P 1'
#
loop_
_entity.id
_entity.type
_entity.pdbx_description
1 polymer ?
#
loop_
_entity_poly.entity_id
_entity_poly.type
_entity_poly.pdbx_seq_one_letter_code
_entity_poly.pdbx_strand_id
1 'polypeptide(L)'
;MKLRTVLLAGLVLALPLCAGDKPGKWIKMFNGKTLDGWKANEHPDSWTVVKEDGKMCIKGHDAASHLFWMTKECTNCEFKAEFKIMEGSNSGMYFRTAFGPGFPKGYEAQVNATHRDPVKTGSLYNFHKNLESPTKPGEWGVQHIIADGNHIIIKVNDKVITDFVDEKNTFMKGYIALQQHDPKSTVYYKNLMFREIPPAAAAKK
;
A
#
# COMPACT_ATOMS: atom_id res chain seq x y z
N MET A 1 -0.91 76.60 15.09
CA MET A 1 -1.22 75.49 14.15
C MET A 1 -0.82 74.17 14.80
N LYS A 2 -1.77 73.33 15.22
CA LYS A 2 -1.51 72.00 15.78
C LYS A 2 -1.79 70.95 14.71
N LEU A 3 -0.74 70.24 14.28
CA LEU A 3 -0.80 69.18 13.27
C LEU A 3 -1.39 67.91 13.90
N ARG A 4 -2.49 67.38 13.36
CA ARG A 4 -3.10 66.12 13.78
C ARG A 4 -2.53 64.98 12.93
N THR A 5 -1.73 64.12 13.54
CA THR A 5 -1.26 62.87 12.94
C THR A 5 -2.43 61.87 12.89
N VAL A 6 -2.84 61.47 11.70
CA VAL A 6 -3.83 60.41 11.49
C VAL A 6 -3.07 59.08 11.40
N LEU A 7 -3.24 58.20 12.39
CA LEU A 7 -2.80 56.80 12.30
C LEU A 7 -3.79 56.03 11.43
N LEU A 8 -3.35 55.56 10.26
CA LEU A 8 -4.06 54.55 9.49
C LEU A 8 -3.77 53.17 10.11
N ALA A 9 -4.74 52.59 10.79
CA ALA A 9 -4.68 51.19 11.21
C ALA A 9 -4.92 50.29 9.98
N GLY A 10 -3.85 49.69 9.46
CA GLY A 10 -3.93 48.70 8.39
C GLY A 10 -4.60 47.42 8.88
N LEU A 11 -5.80 47.15 8.37
CA LEU A 11 -6.52 45.90 8.61
C LEU A 11 -5.82 44.77 7.83
N VAL A 12 -5.00 43.97 8.51
CA VAL A 12 -4.43 42.75 7.94
C VAL A 12 -5.55 41.71 7.86
N LEU A 13 -6.08 41.50 6.66
CA LEU A 13 -6.96 40.36 6.36
C LEU A 13 -6.12 39.07 6.47
N ALA A 14 -6.24 38.40 7.62
CA ALA A 14 -5.76 37.03 7.77
C ALA A 14 -6.65 36.12 6.90
N LEU A 15 -6.13 35.74 5.72
CA LEU A 15 -6.73 34.66 4.93
C LEU A 15 -6.69 33.38 5.78
N PRO A 16 -7.80 32.63 5.90
CA PRO A 16 -7.77 31.36 6.60
C PRO A 16 -6.82 30.44 5.82
N LEU A 17 -5.72 30.02 6.47
CA LEU A 17 -4.99 28.85 6.01
C LEU A 17 -6.02 27.72 5.91
N CYS A 18 -6.23 27.20 4.71
CA CYS A 18 -6.98 25.97 4.53
C CYS A 18 -6.27 24.90 5.35
N ALA A 19 -6.82 24.58 6.52
CA ALA A 19 -6.44 23.38 7.24
C ALA A 19 -6.86 22.22 6.32
N GLY A 20 -5.91 21.71 5.54
CA GLY A 20 -6.14 20.48 4.78
C GLY A 20 -6.65 19.42 5.75
N ASP A 21 -7.64 18.65 5.32
CA ASP A 21 -8.18 17.57 6.13
C ASP A 21 -7.02 16.67 6.60
N LYS A 22 -7.14 16.11 7.80
CA LYS A 22 -6.12 15.20 8.34
C LYS A 22 -6.36 13.79 7.81
N PRO A 23 -5.29 12.98 7.61
CA PRO A 23 -5.43 11.55 7.35
C PRO A 23 -6.36 10.86 8.34
N GLY A 24 -7.10 9.86 7.86
CA GLY A 24 -7.91 9.00 8.70
C GLY A 24 -7.07 8.22 9.71
N LYS A 25 -7.76 7.62 10.70
CA LYS A 25 -7.11 6.74 11.67
C LYS A 25 -6.63 5.44 10.99
N TRP A 26 -5.49 4.94 11.44
CA TRP A 26 -4.99 3.63 11.03
C TRP A 26 -5.90 2.50 11.52
N ILE A 27 -6.24 1.60 10.60
CA ILE A 27 -7.04 0.40 10.82
C ILE A 27 -6.10 -0.81 10.71
N LYS A 28 -6.13 -1.68 11.72
CA LYS A 28 -5.47 -2.99 11.64
C LYS A 28 -6.30 -3.90 10.74
N MET A 29 -5.71 -4.40 9.67
CA MET A 29 -6.41 -5.28 8.71
C MET A 29 -6.39 -6.75 9.16
N PHE A 30 -5.46 -7.14 10.03
CA PHE A 30 -5.35 -8.49 10.58
C PHE A 30 -5.50 -8.47 12.10
N ASN A 31 -6.37 -9.33 12.63
CA ASN A 31 -6.70 -9.38 14.05
C ASN A 31 -5.73 -10.26 14.87
N GLY A 32 -4.76 -10.93 14.22
CA GLY A 32 -3.80 -11.81 14.87
C GLY A 32 -4.29 -13.22 15.15
N LYS A 33 -5.49 -13.61 14.69
CA LYS A 33 -6.12 -14.90 15.03
C LYS A 33 -6.76 -15.58 13.83
N THR A 34 -7.58 -14.85 13.08
CA THR A 34 -8.40 -15.36 11.97
C THR A 34 -8.25 -14.46 10.76
N LEU A 35 -8.71 -14.95 9.62
CA LEU A 35 -8.79 -14.19 8.37
C LEU A 35 -10.15 -13.46 8.24
N ASP A 36 -10.76 -13.06 9.35
CA ASP A 36 -12.03 -12.33 9.31
C ASP A 36 -11.87 -11.02 8.52
N GLY A 37 -12.82 -10.77 7.61
CA GLY A 37 -12.75 -9.66 6.66
C GLY A 37 -11.86 -9.92 5.45
N TRP A 38 -11.22 -11.07 5.34
CA TRP A 38 -10.46 -11.49 4.18
C TRP A 38 -11.18 -12.58 3.39
N LYS A 39 -10.99 -12.58 2.06
CA LYS A 39 -11.56 -13.57 1.15
C LYS A 39 -10.54 -13.91 0.07
N ALA A 40 -10.15 -15.18 -0.01
CA ALA A 40 -9.37 -15.67 -1.13
C ALA A 40 -10.27 -15.74 -2.37
N ASN A 41 -9.75 -15.32 -3.53
CA ASN A 41 -10.47 -15.51 -4.79
C ASN A 41 -10.48 -16.98 -5.22
N GLU A 42 -9.35 -17.66 -5.03
CA GLU A 42 -9.08 -19.05 -5.39
C GLU A 42 -8.26 -19.68 -4.27
N HIS A 43 -8.29 -21.01 -4.15
CA HIS A 43 -7.40 -21.78 -3.25
C HIS A 43 -7.26 -21.19 -1.83
N PRO A 44 -8.34 -21.10 -1.04
CA PRO A 44 -8.30 -20.49 0.29
C PRO A 44 -7.31 -21.16 1.25
N ASP A 45 -7.04 -22.46 1.05
CA ASP A 45 -6.08 -23.23 1.86
C ASP A 45 -4.62 -22.79 1.66
N SER A 46 -4.33 -22.01 0.61
CA SER A 46 -3.04 -21.34 0.41
C SER A 46 -2.78 -20.21 1.42
N TRP A 47 -3.78 -19.86 2.25
CA TRP A 47 -3.71 -18.80 3.24
C TRP A 47 -3.93 -19.33 4.64
N THR A 48 -2.87 -19.33 5.44
CA THR A 48 -2.92 -19.80 6.82
C THR A 48 -2.50 -18.72 7.80
N VAL A 49 -3.01 -18.79 9.03
CA VAL A 49 -2.51 -17.99 10.15
C VAL A 49 -1.49 -18.81 10.91
N VAL A 50 -0.27 -18.31 10.99
CA VAL A 50 0.87 -19.01 11.63
C VAL A 50 1.59 -18.10 12.61
N LYS A 51 2.34 -18.69 13.53
CA LYS A 51 3.24 -17.96 14.42
C LYS A 51 4.65 -17.99 13.84
N GLU A 52 5.20 -16.81 13.55
CA GLU A 52 6.56 -16.63 13.02
C GLU A 52 7.27 -15.57 13.86
N ASP A 53 8.49 -15.86 14.34
CA ASP A 53 9.27 -14.97 15.21
C ASP A 53 8.46 -14.43 16.41
N GLY A 54 7.63 -15.28 17.01
CA GLY A 54 6.80 -14.92 18.16
C GLY A 54 5.55 -14.09 17.82
N LYS A 55 5.30 -13.74 16.55
CA LYS A 55 4.17 -12.93 16.11
C LYS A 55 3.23 -13.74 15.21
N MET A 56 1.93 -13.49 15.34
CA MET A 56 0.95 -14.08 14.42
C MET A 56 1.04 -13.37 13.07
N CYS A 57 1.06 -14.14 12.00
CA CYS A 57 1.24 -13.70 10.63
C CYS A 57 0.23 -14.40 9.71
N ILE A 58 -0.14 -13.73 8.63
CA ILE A 58 -0.78 -14.37 7.47
C ILE A 58 0.34 -14.97 6.62
N LYS A 59 0.24 -16.24 6.27
CA LYS A 59 1.18 -16.95 5.40
C LYS A 59 0.49 -17.27 4.07
N GLY A 60 1.12 -16.88 2.97
CA GLY A 60 0.82 -17.39 1.63
C GLY A 60 1.75 -18.56 1.30
N HIS A 61 1.19 -19.67 0.81
CA HIS A 61 1.94 -20.88 0.41
C HIS A 61 1.16 -21.73 -0.60
N ASP A 62 1.82 -22.73 -1.18
CA ASP A 62 1.24 -23.66 -2.14
C ASP A 62 0.61 -22.93 -3.35
N ALA A 63 -0.63 -23.26 -3.71
CA ALA A 63 -1.22 -22.89 -4.97
C ALA A 63 -1.46 -21.37 -5.11
N ALA A 64 -1.41 -20.87 -6.34
CA ALA A 64 -1.58 -19.45 -6.64
C ALA A 64 -2.94 -18.94 -6.14
N SER A 65 -2.96 -17.76 -5.51
CA SER A 65 -4.16 -17.19 -4.93
C SER A 65 -3.95 -15.72 -4.59
N HIS A 66 -5.04 -14.96 -4.48
CA HIS A 66 -5.06 -13.62 -3.95
C HIS A 66 -6.04 -13.51 -2.79
N LEU A 67 -5.55 -13.07 -1.62
CA LEU A 67 -6.34 -12.86 -0.41
C LEU A 67 -6.77 -11.40 -0.34
N PHE A 68 -8.04 -11.13 -0.63
CA PHE A 68 -8.61 -9.79 -0.65
C PHE A 68 -9.11 -9.37 0.72
N TRP A 69 -8.79 -8.14 1.13
CA TRP A 69 -9.40 -7.52 2.29
C TRP A 69 -10.72 -6.86 1.89
N MET A 70 -11.84 -7.51 2.27
CA MET A 70 -13.20 -7.17 1.81
C MET A 70 -13.88 -6.08 2.66
N THR A 71 -13.16 -5.46 3.58
CA THR A 71 -13.75 -4.48 4.52
C THR A 71 -13.88 -3.08 3.92
N LYS A 72 -12.92 -2.65 3.09
CA LYS A 72 -12.93 -1.33 2.45
C LYS A 72 -12.22 -1.35 1.10
N GLU A 73 -12.70 -0.51 0.19
CA GLU A 73 -11.98 -0.17 -1.03
C GLU A 73 -11.02 1.01 -0.79
N CYS A 74 -9.85 0.98 -1.42
CA CYS A 74 -8.93 2.09 -1.51
C CYS A 74 -9.33 3.01 -2.67
N THR A 75 -9.52 4.30 -2.39
CA THR A 75 -9.47 5.38 -3.41
C THR A 75 -8.18 6.16 -3.16
N ASN A 76 -8.22 7.13 -2.25
CA ASN A 76 -7.02 7.75 -1.69
C ASN A 76 -6.70 7.06 -0.36
N CYS A 77 -5.62 6.31 -0.31
CA CYS A 77 -5.30 5.51 0.87
C CYS A 77 -3.80 5.33 1.08
N GLU A 78 -3.46 4.96 2.31
CA GLU A 78 -2.20 4.32 2.62
C GLU A 78 -2.45 2.86 3.02
N PHE A 79 -1.61 1.98 2.49
CA PHE A 79 -1.57 0.56 2.84
C PHE A 79 -0.13 0.18 3.18
N LYS A 80 0.08 -0.31 4.40
CA LYS A 80 1.39 -0.67 4.93
C LYS A 80 1.36 -2.08 5.50
N ALA A 81 2.39 -2.88 5.22
CA ALA A 81 2.56 -4.19 5.84
C ALA A 81 4.04 -4.45 6.12
N GLU A 82 4.31 -5.20 7.19
CA GLU A 82 5.56 -5.93 7.33
C GLU A 82 5.43 -7.25 6.57
N PHE A 83 6.43 -7.57 5.77
CA PHE A 83 6.47 -8.80 4.99
C PHE A 83 7.80 -9.51 5.17
N LYS A 84 7.79 -10.82 4.99
CA LYS A 84 8.98 -11.67 4.89
C LYS A 84 8.79 -12.62 3.72
N ILE A 85 9.55 -12.42 2.66
CA ILE A 85 9.51 -13.23 1.44
C ILE A 85 10.64 -14.25 1.49
N MET A 86 10.37 -15.52 1.19
CA MET A 86 11.38 -16.57 1.27
C MET A 86 12.26 -16.61 0.00
N GLU A 87 13.39 -17.32 0.08
CA GLU A 87 14.29 -17.53 -1.06
C GLU A 87 13.53 -18.05 -2.28
N GLY A 88 13.77 -17.46 -3.45
CA GLY A 88 13.13 -17.86 -4.70
C GLY A 88 11.63 -17.62 -4.78
N SER A 89 11.01 -16.95 -3.80
CA SER A 89 9.58 -16.70 -3.75
C SER A 89 9.17 -15.40 -4.43
N ASN A 90 7.96 -15.39 -5.00
CA ASN A 90 7.32 -14.23 -5.62
C ASN A 90 5.96 -13.96 -4.95
N SER A 91 5.63 -12.70 -4.80
CA SER A 91 4.40 -12.23 -4.16
C SER A 91 4.17 -10.76 -4.52
N GLY A 92 3.08 -10.19 -4.02
CA GLY A 92 2.65 -8.83 -4.34
C GLY A 92 1.62 -8.30 -3.36
N MET A 93 1.65 -6.99 -3.15
CA MET A 93 0.64 -6.23 -2.42
C MET A 93 -0.20 -5.44 -3.42
N TYR A 94 -1.41 -5.90 -3.66
CA TYR A 94 -2.34 -5.31 -4.62
C TYR A 94 -3.16 -4.20 -3.97
N PHE A 95 -3.46 -3.17 -4.73
CA PHE A 95 -4.33 -2.06 -4.32
C PHE A 95 -5.12 -1.52 -5.50
N ARG A 96 -6.27 -0.92 -5.20
CA ARG A 96 -7.25 -0.47 -6.20
C ARG A 96 -7.60 -1.58 -7.21
N THR A 97 -7.79 -2.80 -6.69
CA THR A 97 -8.02 -3.99 -7.51
C THR A 97 -9.45 -4.51 -7.43
N ALA A 98 -9.95 -5.06 -8.53
CA ALA A 98 -11.26 -5.72 -8.57
C ALA A 98 -11.17 -7.16 -8.03
N PHE A 99 -12.12 -7.54 -7.18
CA PHE A 99 -12.29 -8.94 -6.78
C PHE A 99 -12.77 -9.78 -7.97
N GLY A 100 -12.09 -10.90 -8.23
CA GLY A 100 -12.42 -11.80 -9.33
C GLY A 100 -11.44 -12.99 -9.43
N PRO A 101 -11.73 -13.95 -10.33
CA PRO A 101 -10.86 -15.11 -10.55
C PRO A 101 -9.54 -14.72 -11.22
N GLY A 102 -8.52 -15.56 -11.07
CA GLY A 102 -7.19 -15.36 -11.61
C GLY A 102 -6.46 -14.12 -11.07
N PHE A 103 -5.50 -13.62 -11.85
CA PHE A 103 -4.69 -12.46 -11.48
C PHE A 103 -5.56 -11.18 -11.51
N PRO A 104 -5.67 -10.44 -10.40
CA PRO A 104 -6.56 -9.30 -10.30
C PRO A 104 -6.14 -8.14 -11.19
N LYS A 105 -7.11 -7.45 -11.77
CA LYS A 105 -6.87 -6.15 -12.43
C LYS A 105 -6.76 -5.06 -11.36
N GLY A 106 -5.64 -4.37 -11.33
CA GLY A 106 -5.35 -3.31 -10.35
C GLY A 106 -3.87 -2.97 -10.36
N TYR A 107 -3.42 -2.22 -9.37
CA TYR A 107 -2.00 -2.02 -9.14
C TYR A 107 -1.42 -3.10 -8.24
N GLU A 108 -0.16 -3.44 -8.49
CA GLU A 108 0.62 -4.37 -7.69
C GLU A 108 1.93 -3.70 -7.27
N ALA A 109 2.14 -3.58 -5.96
CA ALA A 109 3.44 -3.31 -5.39
C ALA A 109 4.16 -4.65 -5.19
N GLN A 110 5.24 -4.85 -5.93
CA GLN A 110 5.93 -6.14 -5.98
C GLN A 110 6.49 -6.54 -4.61
N VAL A 111 6.51 -7.85 -4.31
CA VAL A 111 7.22 -8.45 -3.17
C VAL A 111 8.07 -9.61 -3.68
N ASN A 112 9.34 -9.32 -3.98
CA ASN A 112 10.29 -10.27 -4.54
C ASN A 112 11.71 -9.86 -4.18
N ALA A 113 12.49 -10.79 -3.62
CA ALA A 113 13.91 -10.62 -3.38
C ALA A 113 14.77 -11.35 -4.43
N THR A 114 14.61 -12.68 -4.57
CA THR A 114 15.52 -13.52 -5.36
C THR A 114 14.83 -14.42 -6.38
N HIS A 115 13.51 -14.31 -6.57
CA HIS A 115 12.83 -15.04 -7.64
C HIS A 115 13.39 -14.65 -9.02
N ARG A 116 13.28 -15.57 -10.00
CA ARG A 116 13.81 -15.41 -11.37
C ARG A 116 13.23 -14.21 -12.13
N ASP A 117 12.06 -13.71 -11.72
CA ASP A 117 11.53 -12.45 -12.25
C ASP A 117 12.48 -11.30 -11.84
N PRO A 118 13.01 -10.51 -12.78
CA PRO A 118 13.92 -9.42 -12.47
C PRO A 118 13.25 -8.26 -11.71
N VAL A 119 11.92 -8.15 -11.70
CA VAL A 119 11.19 -7.07 -11.01
C VAL A 119 11.14 -7.36 -9.51
N LYS A 120 11.76 -6.48 -8.72
CA LYS A 120 11.95 -6.64 -7.26
C LYS A 120 11.02 -5.79 -6.42
N THR A 121 11.01 -6.06 -5.12
CA THR A 121 10.20 -5.35 -4.12
C THR A 121 10.26 -3.82 -4.29
N GLY A 122 9.13 -3.15 -4.12
CA GLY A 122 9.00 -1.70 -4.24
C GLY A 122 8.69 -1.21 -5.65
N SER A 123 8.74 -2.09 -6.65
CA SER A 123 8.23 -1.80 -8.01
C SER A 123 6.72 -1.63 -8.01
N LEU A 124 6.22 -0.75 -8.88
CA LEU A 124 4.82 -0.76 -9.32
C LEU A 124 4.75 -1.61 -10.59
N TYR A 125 4.30 -2.87 -10.47
CA TYR A 125 4.41 -3.86 -11.54
C TYR A 125 3.72 -3.39 -12.83
N ASN A 126 4.40 -3.50 -13.97
CA ASN A 126 4.05 -2.93 -15.29
C ASN A 126 4.15 -1.40 -15.47
N PHE A 127 4.41 -0.61 -14.42
CA PHE A 127 4.48 0.86 -14.51
C PHE A 127 5.85 1.43 -14.16
N HIS A 128 6.46 0.96 -13.07
CA HIS A 128 7.79 1.40 -12.61
C HIS A 128 8.55 0.23 -12.01
N LYS A 129 9.75 -0.05 -12.54
CA LYS A 129 10.54 -1.25 -12.19
C LYS A 129 11.73 -0.87 -11.33
N ASN A 130 11.80 -1.47 -10.16
CA ASN A 130 13.01 -1.64 -9.38
C ASN A 130 13.60 -3.03 -9.68
N LEU A 131 14.90 -3.08 -10.00
CA LEU A 131 15.59 -4.33 -10.37
C LEU A 131 16.53 -4.84 -9.28
N GLU A 132 16.73 -4.07 -8.21
CA GLU A 132 17.60 -4.42 -7.08
C GLU A 132 16.75 -4.54 -5.81
N SER A 133 16.75 -5.72 -5.18
CA SER A 133 15.91 -5.91 -4.00
C SER A 133 16.43 -5.11 -2.81
N PRO A 134 15.63 -4.21 -2.22
CA PRO A 134 15.99 -3.47 -1.00
C PRO A 134 15.89 -4.34 0.28
N THR A 135 15.47 -5.60 0.13
CA THR A 135 15.29 -6.58 1.21
C THR A 135 16.00 -7.89 0.88
N LYS A 136 16.41 -8.63 1.90
CA LYS A 136 16.93 -9.99 1.73
C LYS A 136 15.82 -11.03 1.93
N PRO A 137 15.91 -12.19 1.25
CA PRO A 137 14.97 -13.28 1.50
C PRO A 137 15.11 -13.76 2.96
N GLY A 138 13.99 -14.13 3.57
CA GLY A 138 13.94 -14.60 4.96
C GLY A 138 14.07 -13.50 6.02
N GLU A 139 14.24 -12.23 5.64
CA GLU A 139 14.25 -11.09 6.55
C GLU A 139 12.93 -10.31 6.48
N TRP A 140 12.58 -9.65 7.59
CA TRP A 140 11.42 -8.77 7.64
C TRP A 140 11.74 -7.42 6.99
N GLY A 141 10.89 -7.00 6.05
CA GLY A 141 10.88 -5.65 5.49
C GLY A 141 9.52 -4.99 5.68
N VAL A 142 9.46 -3.66 5.49
CA VAL A 142 8.22 -2.90 5.49
C VAL A 142 7.96 -2.36 4.10
N GLN A 143 6.81 -2.66 3.52
CA GLN A 143 6.35 -2.01 2.28
C GLN A 143 5.16 -1.11 2.60
N HIS A 144 5.26 0.15 2.17
CA HIS A 144 4.27 1.19 2.42
C HIS A 144 3.88 1.85 1.10
N ILE A 145 2.62 1.66 0.73
CA ILE A 145 1.99 2.19 -0.48
C ILE A 145 1.16 3.40 -0.07
N ILE A 146 1.35 4.51 -0.78
CA ILE A 146 0.59 5.74 -0.65
C ILE A 146 -0.01 6.01 -2.03
N ALA A 147 -1.34 5.96 -2.13
CA ALA A 147 -2.07 6.21 -3.35
C ALA A 147 -2.93 7.46 -3.15
N ASP A 148 -2.52 8.59 -3.73
CA ASP A 148 -3.18 9.89 -3.62
C ASP A 148 -3.53 10.41 -5.01
N GLY A 149 -4.82 10.40 -5.37
CA GLY A 149 -5.25 10.66 -6.73
C GLY A 149 -4.60 9.66 -7.68
N ASN A 150 -3.90 10.16 -8.70
CA ASN A 150 -3.12 9.33 -9.62
C ASN A 150 -1.62 9.26 -9.28
N HIS A 151 -1.21 9.87 -8.16
CA HIS A 151 0.16 9.81 -7.66
C HIS A 151 0.31 8.61 -6.70
N ILE A 152 1.30 7.77 -6.99
CA ILE A 152 1.57 6.53 -6.28
C ILE A 152 3.01 6.57 -5.79
N ILE A 153 3.18 6.47 -4.48
CA ILE A 153 4.48 6.31 -3.85
C ILE A 153 4.54 4.93 -3.19
N ILE A 154 5.61 4.18 -3.47
CA ILE A 154 5.91 2.93 -2.79
C ILE A 154 7.25 3.09 -2.07
N LYS A 155 7.22 2.92 -0.75
CA LYS A 155 8.40 2.93 0.10
C LYS A 155 8.71 1.52 0.59
N VAL A 156 9.99 1.20 0.69
CA VAL A 156 10.49 -0.02 1.33
C VAL A 156 11.50 0.36 2.40
N ASN A 157 11.27 -0.08 3.65
CA ASN A 157 12.09 0.30 4.81
C ASN A 157 12.32 1.82 4.88
N ASP A 158 11.22 2.58 4.75
CA ASP A 158 11.14 4.05 4.72
C ASP A 158 11.85 4.76 3.56
N LYS A 159 12.54 4.04 2.67
CA LYS A 159 13.13 4.60 1.44
C LYS A 159 12.10 4.60 0.32
N VAL A 160 11.97 5.71 -0.40
CA VAL A 160 11.13 5.79 -1.62
C VAL A 160 11.80 4.97 -2.73
N ILE A 161 11.08 3.97 -3.24
CA ILE A 161 11.53 3.12 -4.35
C ILE A 161 10.77 3.47 -5.64
N THR A 162 9.48 3.74 -5.51
CA THR A 162 8.64 4.21 -6.62
C THR A 162 7.99 5.53 -6.23
N ASP A 163 8.04 6.49 -7.16
CA ASP A 163 7.30 7.74 -7.17
C ASP A 163 6.76 7.89 -8.61
N PHE A 164 5.46 7.66 -8.79
CA PHE A 164 4.86 7.49 -10.12
C PHE A 164 3.52 8.19 -10.24
N VAL A 165 3.33 8.97 -11.31
CA VAL A 165 2.06 9.59 -11.66
C VAL A 165 1.45 8.83 -12.84
N ASP A 166 0.30 8.19 -12.64
CA ASP A 166 -0.44 7.55 -13.72
C ASP A 166 -1.37 8.56 -14.43
N GLU A 167 -0.86 9.19 -15.49
CA GLU A 167 -1.63 10.13 -16.31
C GLU A 167 -2.90 9.52 -16.93
N LYS A 168 -2.96 8.20 -17.06
CA LYS A 168 -4.13 7.50 -17.63
C LYS A 168 -5.22 7.24 -16.60
N ASN A 169 -4.95 7.46 -15.31
CA ASN A 169 -5.88 7.12 -14.23
C ASN A 169 -6.37 5.66 -14.33
N THR A 170 -5.47 4.72 -14.66
CA THR A 170 -5.78 3.34 -15.02
C THR A 170 -6.61 2.64 -13.95
N PHE A 171 -6.25 2.83 -12.67
CA PHE A 171 -7.03 2.35 -11.54
C PHE A 171 -7.16 3.44 -10.47
N MET A 172 -8.39 3.83 -10.15
CA MET A 172 -8.68 4.90 -9.18
C MET A 172 -9.38 4.42 -7.92
N LYS A 173 -9.97 3.22 -7.96
CA LYS A 173 -10.67 2.62 -6.83
C LYS A 173 -10.66 1.10 -6.91
N GLY A 174 -10.63 0.44 -5.76
CA GLY A 174 -10.85 -1.00 -5.64
C GLY A 174 -10.30 -1.56 -4.32
N TYR A 175 -10.37 -2.86 -4.14
CA TYR A 175 -9.91 -3.54 -2.94
C TYR A 175 -8.38 -3.59 -2.83
N ILE A 176 -7.92 -4.10 -1.70
CA ILE A 176 -6.53 -4.46 -1.41
C ILE A 176 -6.45 -5.97 -1.36
N ALA A 177 -5.36 -6.55 -1.88
CA ALA A 177 -5.12 -7.99 -1.78
C ALA A 177 -3.64 -8.32 -1.55
N LEU A 178 -3.38 -9.50 -1.01
CA LEU A 178 -2.06 -10.12 -0.92
C LEU A 178 -1.99 -11.23 -1.96
N GLN A 179 -0.85 -11.45 -2.59
CA GLN A 179 -0.66 -12.51 -3.57
C GLN A 179 0.17 -13.66 -2.98
N GLN A 180 -0.29 -14.88 -3.21
CA GLN A 180 0.51 -16.09 -3.24
C GLN A 180 0.70 -16.45 -4.72
N HIS A 181 1.93 -16.37 -5.24
CA HIS A 181 2.15 -16.37 -6.68
C HIS A 181 2.18 -17.77 -7.32
N ASP A 182 2.89 -18.71 -6.72
CA ASP A 182 3.10 -20.06 -7.27
C ASP A 182 3.46 -21.09 -6.17
N PRO A 183 3.40 -22.40 -6.47
CA PRO A 183 3.66 -23.48 -5.50
C PRO A 183 5.00 -23.45 -4.77
N LYS A 184 6.01 -22.76 -5.31
CA LYS A 184 7.34 -22.68 -4.69
C LYS A 184 7.51 -21.41 -3.86
N SER A 185 6.57 -20.49 -3.96
CA SER A 185 6.59 -19.23 -3.23
C SER A 185 6.07 -19.41 -1.81
N THR A 186 6.72 -18.75 -0.86
CA THR A 186 6.21 -18.59 0.51
C THR A 186 6.46 -17.16 0.96
N VAL A 187 5.42 -16.55 1.52
CA VAL A 187 5.45 -15.18 2.04
C VAL A 187 4.72 -15.10 3.37
N TYR A 188 5.20 -14.25 4.26
CA TYR A 188 4.55 -13.95 5.53
C TYR A 188 4.24 -12.45 5.61
N TYR A 189 3.08 -12.11 6.17
CA TYR A 189 2.65 -10.74 6.41
C TYR A 189 2.20 -10.54 7.85
N LYS A 190 2.60 -9.43 8.46
CA LYS A 190 2.11 -8.97 9.76
C LYS A 190 1.98 -7.45 9.78
N ASN A 191 1.38 -6.92 10.85
CA ASN A 191 1.20 -5.48 11.03
C ASN A 191 0.61 -4.78 9.78
N LEU A 192 -0.41 -5.42 9.18
CA LEU A 192 -1.12 -4.88 8.02
C LEU A 192 -2.01 -3.72 8.47
N MET A 193 -1.75 -2.54 7.95
CA MET A 193 -2.39 -1.28 8.32
C MET A 193 -2.95 -0.58 7.10
N PHE A 194 -4.16 -0.05 7.23
CA PHE A 194 -4.83 0.75 6.22
C PHE A 194 -5.30 2.08 6.81
N ARG A 195 -5.23 3.17 6.03
CA ARG A 195 -5.99 4.39 6.33
C ARG A 195 -6.43 5.08 5.05
N GLU A 196 -7.56 5.74 5.09
CA GLU A 196 -7.96 6.70 4.07
C GLU A 196 -7.14 7.99 4.27
N ILE A 197 -6.75 8.61 3.17
CA ILE A 197 -6.15 9.94 3.17
C ILE A 197 -7.08 10.90 2.42
N PRO A 198 -7.20 12.16 2.86
CA PRO A 198 -7.87 13.18 2.10
C PRO A 198 -7.26 13.30 0.71
N PRO A 199 -8.05 13.65 -0.32
CA PRO A 199 -7.48 14.04 -1.59
C PRO A 199 -6.45 15.15 -1.38
N ALA A 200 -5.32 15.09 -2.07
CA ALA A 200 -4.45 16.27 -2.20
C ALA A 200 -5.32 17.47 -2.55
N ALA A 201 -5.16 18.57 -1.79
CA ALA A 201 -5.80 19.83 -2.14
C ALA A 201 -5.41 20.13 -3.58
N ALA A 202 -6.40 20.16 -4.48
CA ALA A 202 -6.16 20.36 -5.90
C ALA A 202 -5.20 21.54 -6.04
N ALA A 203 -4.02 21.30 -6.62
CA ALA A 203 -3.11 22.38 -6.96
C ALA A 203 -3.94 23.34 -7.81
N LYS A 204 -4.23 24.53 -7.25
CA LYS A 204 -4.92 25.57 -7.99
C LYS A 204 -4.05 25.84 -9.22
N LYS A 205 -4.54 25.42 -10.39
CA LYS A 205 -3.92 25.76 -11.67
C LYS A 205 -3.90 27.27 -11.84
#